data_AF-A0A7Z0S5Q3-F1
#
_entry.id   AF-A0A7Z0S5Q3-F1
#
_cell.length_a   1.000
_cell.length_b   1.000
_cell.length_c   1.000
_cell.angle_alpha   90.00
_cell.angle_beta   90.00
_cell.angle_gamma   90.00
#
_symmetry.space_group_name_H-M   'P 1'
#
loop_
_entity.id
_entity.type
_entity.pdbx_description
1 polymer ?
#
loop_
_entity_poly.entity_id
_entity_poly.type
_entity_poly.pdbx_seq_one_letter_code
_entity_poly.pdbx_strand_id
1 'polypeptide(L)' 'MNWTRFRLALNRIFGNKKKNPAKGGRPPYDYLMMFKILLLARLYNLSDEAMEYQLYDRLSFRRFV' A
#
# COMPACT_ATOMS: atom_id res chain seq x y z
N MET A 1 -0.54 -0.80 -17.21
CA MET A 1 0.62 -0.04 -16.72
C MET A 1 1.57 -0.97 -15.97
N ASN A 2 2.89 -0.88 -16.21
CA ASN A 2 3.87 -1.74 -15.54
C ASN A 2 4.27 -1.12 -14.18
N TRP A 3 3.60 -1.55 -13.11
CA TRP A 3 3.83 -1.07 -11.74
C TRP A 3 5.11 -1.62 -11.10
N THR A 4 5.77 -2.60 -11.73
CA THR A 4 6.97 -3.28 -11.21
C THR A 4 8.14 -2.32 -10.97
N ARG A 5 8.21 -1.22 -11.74
CA ARG A 5 9.23 -0.17 -11.56
C ARG A 5 9.14 0.50 -10.20
N PHE A 6 7.92 0.76 -9.71
CA PHE A 6 7.72 1.34 -8.38
C PHE A 6 8.07 0.35 -7.29
N ARG A 7 7.84 -0.95 -7.49
CA ARG A 7 8.19 -1.98 -6.51
C ARG A 7 9.67 -1.97 -6.16
N LEU A 8 10.55 -1.79 -7.15
CA LEU A 8 12.00 -1.66 -6.92
C LEU A 8 12.33 -0.42 -6.08
N ALA A 9 11.75 0.73 -6.41
CA ALA A 9 11.95 1.96 -5.65
C ALA A 9 11.43 1.86 -4.21
N LEU A 10 10.21 1.35 -4.04
CA LEU A 10 9.56 1.16 -2.75
C LEU A 10 10.34 0.18 -1.86
N ASN A 11 10.78 -0.95 -2.42
CA ASN A 11 11.61 -1.90 -1.68
C ASN A 11 12.98 -1.32 -1.33
N ARG A 12 13.54 -0.43 -2.15
CA ARG A 12 14.80 0.25 -1.80
C ARG A 12 14.64 1.23 -0.64
N ILE A 13 13.52 1.95 -0.60
CA ILE A 13 13.25 2.97 0.43
C ILE A 13 12.75 2.34 1.73
N PHE A 14 11.77 1.45 1.63
CA PHE A 14 11.08 0.87 2.79
C PHE A 14 11.53 -0.55 3.14
N GLY A 15 12.23 -1.24 2.25
CA GLY A 15 12.74 -2.59 2.48
C GLY A 15 13.78 -2.61 3.57
N ASN A 16 13.34 -2.91 4.78
CA ASN A 16 14.14 -2.75 5.97
C ASN A 16 14.97 -4.02 6.24
N LYS A 17 16.18 -4.09 5.66
CA LYS A 17 17.10 -5.24 5.80
C LYS A 17 17.56 -5.50 7.25
N LYS A 18 17.33 -4.56 8.17
CA LYS A 18 17.73 -4.63 9.58
C LYS A 18 16.62 -5.11 10.52
N LYS A 19 15.44 -5.45 10.01
CA LYS A 19 14.31 -5.88 10.84
C LYS A 19 14.64 -7.25 11.44
N ASN A 20 14.98 -7.29 12.73
CA ASN A 20 15.25 -8.54 13.44
C ASN A 20 13.90 -9.28 13.62
N PRO A 21 13.70 -10.45 12.97
CA PRO A 21 12.45 -11.20 13.08
C PRO A 21 12.12 -11.60 14.52
N ALA A 22 13.15 -11.71 15.38
CA ALA A 22 13.01 -12.05 16.80
C ALA A 22 12.33 -10.96 17.64
N LYS A 23 12.25 -9.71 17.15
CA LYS A 23 11.54 -8.62 17.85
C LYS A 23 10.02 -8.68 17.69
N GLY A 24 9.50 -9.60 16.88
CA GLY A 24 8.05 -9.78 16.68
C GLY A 24 7.36 -8.64 15.94
N GLY A 25 6.03 -8.72 15.87
CA GLY A 25 5.15 -7.74 15.22
C GLY A 25 4.58 -8.18 13.88
N ARG A 26 3.41 -7.64 13.50
CA ARG A 26 2.75 -7.97 12.23
C ARG A 26 3.64 -7.56 11.05
N PRO A 27 3.85 -8.43 10.04
CA PRO A 27 4.52 -8.05 8.81
C PRO A 27 3.81 -6.86 8.16
N PRO A 28 4.57 -5.93 7.55
CA PRO A 28 3.95 -4.84 6.79
C PRO A 28 3.18 -5.41 5.59
N TYR A 29 2.14 -4.68 5.16
CA TYR A 29 1.47 -4.95 3.89
C TYR A 29 2.43 -4.76 2.72
N ASP A 30 2.09 -5.34 1.56
CA ASP A 30 2.89 -5.15 0.35
C ASP A 30 2.97 -3.65 0.00
N TYR A 31 4.20 -3.16 -0.21
CA TYR A 31 4.43 -1.73 -0.39
C TYR A 31 3.75 -1.18 -1.64
N LEU A 32 3.62 -1.99 -2.69
CA LEU A 32 2.96 -1.56 -3.92
C LEU A 32 1.45 -1.41 -3.71
N MET A 33 0.85 -2.33 -2.96
CA MET A 33 -0.55 -2.24 -2.52
C MET A 33 -0.80 -0.95 -1.74
N MET A 34 0.03 -0.67 -0.74
CA MET A 34 -0.10 0.53 0.09
C MET A 34 0.10 1.83 -0.72
N PHE A 35 1.06 1.83 -1.65
CA PHE A 35 1.29 2.97 -2.54
C PHE A 35 0.06 3.29 -3.40
N LYS A 36 -0.60 2.27 -3.97
CA LYS A 36 -1.82 2.45 -4.75
C LYS A 36 -2.98 2.97 -3.91
N ILE A 37 -3.11 2.48 -2.67
CA ILE A 37 -4.10 2.96 -1.71
C ILE A 37 -3.90 4.46 -1.44
N LEU A 38 -2.68 4.91 -1.14
CA LEU A 38 -2.37 6.32 -0.90
C LEU A 38 -2.63 7.18 -2.14
N LEU A 39 -2.37 6.64 -3.34
CA LEU A 39 -2.69 7.33 -4.59
C LEU A 39 -4.20 7.55 -4.74
N LEU A 40 -5.02 6.51 -4.48
CA LEU A 40 -6.48 6.64 -4.50
C LEU A 40 -6.97 7.64 -3.45
N ALA A 41 -6.46 7.54 -2.22
CA ALA A 41 -6.80 8.48 -1.15
C ALA A 41 -6.52 9.92 -1.58
N ARG A 42 -5.38 10.19 -2.24
CA ARG A 42 -5.04 11.52 -2.72
C ARG A 42 -5.87 11.98 -3.91
N LEU A 43 -6.16 11.10 -4.87
CA LEU A 43 -6.95 11.43 -6.07
C LEU A 43 -8.41 11.76 -5.73
N TYR A 44 -8.99 11.08 -4.75
CA TYR A 44 -10.36 11.28 -4.31
C TYR A 44 -10.47 12.16 -3.05
N ASN A 45 -9.34 12.67 -2.54
CA ASN A 45 -9.23 13.47 -1.32
C ASN A 45 -9.95 12.84 -0.11
N LEU A 46 -9.72 11.54 0.11
CA LEU A 46 -10.32 10.75 1.18
C LEU A 46 -9.42 10.74 2.42
N SER A 47 -10.03 10.70 3.60
CA SER A 47 -9.35 10.30 4.84
C SER A 47 -9.03 8.82 4.83
N ASP A 48 -8.16 8.37 5.73
CA ASP A 48 -7.80 6.95 5.85
C ASP A 48 -9.03 6.07 6.12
N GLU A 49 -9.90 6.48 7.04
CA GLU A 49 -11.15 5.78 7.34
C GLU A 49 -12.10 5.72 6.14
N ALA A 50 -12.26 6.84 5.42
CA ALA A 50 -13.08 6.87 4.21
C ALA A 50 -12.48 5.99 3.12
N MET A 51 -11.15 5.95 2.96
CA MET A 51 -10.48 5.08 2.01
C MET A 51 -10.75 3.62 2.35
N GLU A 52 -10.62 3.21 3.61
CA GLU A 52 -10.90 1.84 4.06
C GLU A 52 -12.34 1.45 3.73
N TYR A 53 -13.31 2.31 4.06
CA TYR A 53 -14.71 2.09 3.73
C TYR A 53 -14.94 1.91 2.22
N GLN A 54 -14.36 2.79 1.39
CA GLN A 54 -14.47 2.70 -0.06
C GLN A 54 -13.79 1.45 -0.63
N LEU A 55 -12.72 0.95 0.01
CA LEU A 55 -12.06 -0.29 -0.39
C LEU A 55 -12.95 -1.52 -0.14
N TYR A 56 -13.77 -1.52 0.93
CA TYR A 56 -14.73 -2.58 1.19
C TYR A 56 -15.94 -2.55 0.26
N ASP A 57 -16.39 -1.38 -0.15
CA ASP A 57 -17.60 -1.21 -0.96
C ASP A 57 -17.32 -1.27 -2.48
N ARG A 58 -16.29 -0.56 -2.95
CA ARG A 58 -16.06 -0.35 -4.39
C ARG A 58 -15.22 -1.43 -5.03
N LEU A 59 -15.84 -2.20 -5.92
CA LEU A 59 -15.14 -3.19 -6.74
C LEU A 59 -14.05 -2.58 -7.63
N SER A 60 -14.23 -1.35 -8.12
CA SER A 60 -13.23 -0.64 -8.91
C SER A 60 -11.95 -0.35 -8.11
N PHE A 61 -12.08 0.01 -6.83
CA PHE A 61 -10.94 0.29 -5.95
C PHE A 61 -10.20 -1.02 -5.63
N ARG A 62 -10.93 -2.10 -5.32
CA ARG A 62 -10.35 -3.43 -5.10
C ARG A 62 -9.62 -4.00 -6.31
N ARG A 63 -10.13 -3.74 -7.52
CA ARG A 63 -9.46 -4.18 -8.77
C ARG A 63 -8.20 -3.37 -9.09
N PHE A 64 -8.13 -2.14 -8.59
CA PHE A 64 -6.99 -1.25 -8.84
C PHE A 64 -5.78 -1.60 -7.95
N VAL A 65 -6.05 -1.80 -6.66
CA VAL A 65 -5.07 -2.12 -5.60
C VAL A 65 -4.44 -3.48 -5.84
#